data_AF-A0A817JLR6-F1
#
_entry.id   AF-A0A817JLR6-F1
#
_cell.length_a   1.000
_cell.length_b   1.000
_cell.length_c   1.000
_cell.angle_alpha   90.00
_cell.angle_beta   90.00
_cell.angle_gamma   90.00
#
_symmetry.space_group_name_H-M   'P 1'
#
loop_
_entity.id
_entity.type
_entity.pdbx_description
1 polymer ?
#
loop_
_entity_poly.entity_id
_entity_poly.type
_entity_poly.pdbx_seq_one_letter_code
_entity_poly.pdbx_strand_id
1 'polypeptide(L)'
;MVPSPRPCIFSECKRPSRALCIFCQQYLCLDHLKEHDDLISAQLPPLADQINTLSNQFNKGVLIESSSLTELKQWREYAHRTVDQFYETKYRQFEQFIQERKDKQRKELDRIRSNVNKVIQEQEATQEQINSMTESIRSFEQDVNNLQHVHFHISPLIIDENLIFIPPKTLSRALLSVPSAHQTMQSTSDTVMSNDNHVLAHQKRSPCARGKQNTNFQTSCLFFFWLQS
;
A
#
# COMPACT_ATOMS: atom_id res chain seq x y z
N MET A 1 -81.69 11.56 -2.35
CA MET A 1 -81.13 11.19 -3.67
C MET A 1 -80.22 10.00 -3.45
N VAL A 2 -80.61 8.81 -3.93
CA VAL A 2 -79.79 7.59 -3.82
C VAL A 2 -78.83 7.59 -5.02
N PRO A 3 -77.50 7.52 -4.82
CA PRO A 3 -76.57 7.49 -5.94
C PRO A 3 -76.80 6.21 -6.76
N SER A 4 -76.87 6.37 -8.08
CA SER A 4 -77.01 5.24 -9.02
C SER A 4 -75.85 4.25 -8.80
N PRO A 5 -76.13 2.94 -8.70
CA PRO A 5 -75.09 1.97 -8.46
C PRO A 5 -74.12 1.95 -9.66
N ARG A 6 -72.84 2.25 -9.40
CA ARG A 6 -71.81 2.22 -10.43
C ARG A 6 -71.65 0.78 -10.93
N PRO A 7 -71.57 0.56 -12.26
CA PRO A 7 -71.36 -0.77 -12.80
C PRO A 7 -69.99 -1.31 -12.38
N CYS A 8 -69.88 -2.64 -12.29
CA CYS A 8 -68.58 -3.30 -12.17
C CYS A 8 -67.73 -2.98 -13.42
N ILE A 9 -66.41 -2.89 -13.27
CA ILE A 9 -65.49 -2.55 -14.38
C ILE A 9 -65.57 -3.55 -15.56
N PHE A 10 -65.88 -4.81 -15.27
CA PHE A 10 -66.12 -5.83 -16.28
C PHE A 10 -67.48 -5.60 -16.94
N SER A 11 -67.48 -5.19 -18.21
CA SER A 11 -68.67 -4.83 -19.00
C SER A 11 -69.69 -5.97 -19.15
N GLU A 12 -69.24 -7.22 -19.03
CA GLU A 12 -70.09 -8.42 -19.07
C GLU A 12 -70.79 -8.70 -17.72
N CYS A 13 -70.36 -8.02 -16.65
CA CYS A 13 -70.92 -8.18 -15.32
C CYS A 13 -72.11 -7.24 -15.10
N LYS A 14 -73.31 -7.82 -15.00
CA LYS A 14 -74.55 -7.06 -14.71
C LYS A 14 -74.72 -6.68 -13.23
N ARG A 15 -73.78 -7.07 -12.36
CA ARG A 15 -73.88 -6.81 -10.91
C ARG A 15 -73.37 -5.39 -10.58
N PRO A 16 -74.03 -4.67 -9.66
CA PRO A 16 -73.53 -3.37 -9.23
C PRO A 16 -72.20 -3.55 -8.50
N SER A 17 -71.29 -2.59 -8.68
CA SER A 17 -70.07 -2.53 -7.87
C SER A 17 -70.44 -2.37 -6.39
N ARG A 18 -69.69 -3.04 -5.53
CA ARG A 18 -69.88 -3.02 -4.08
C ARG A 18 -68.64 -2.50 -3.33
N ALA A 19 -67.49 -2.47 -4.00
CA ALA A 19 -66.25 -1.97 -3.45
C ALA A 19 -65.40 -1.31 -4.54
N LEU A 20 -64.54 -0.39 -4.12
CA LEU A 20 -63.46 0.17 -4.91
C LEU A 20 -62.16 -0.49 -4.45
N CYS A 21 -61.42 -1.10 -5.36
CA CYS A 21 -60.07 -1.55 -5.03
C CYS A 21 -59.18 -0.32 -4.81
N ILE A 22 -58.57 -0.18 -3.64
CA ILE A 22 -57.73 0.97 -3.29
C ILE A 22 -56.45 1.02 -4.14
N PHE A 23 -55.91 -0.15 -4.50
CA PHE A 23 -54.65 -0.26 -5.24
C PHE A 23 -54.83 0.01 -6.74
N CYS A 24 -55.93 -0.47 -7.32
CA CYS A 24 -56.16 -0.35 -8.77
C CYS A 24 -57.17 0.75 -9.13
N GLN A 25 -57.84 1.34 -8.14
CA GLN A 25 -58.90 2.34 -8.31
C GLN A 25 -60.06 1.88 -9.21
N GLN A 26 -60.33 0.57 -9.21
CA GLN A 26 -61.39 -0.07 -10.02
C GLN A 26 -62.61 -0.43 -9.16
N TYR A 27 -63.81 -0.13 -9.67
CA TYR A 27 -65.08 -0.47 -9.03
C TYR A 27 -65.46 -1.91 -9.36
N LEU A 28 -65.52 -2.77 -8.34
CA LEU A 28 -65.70 -4.21 -8.48
C LEU A 28 -66.96 -4.67 -7.71
N CYS A 29 -67.67 -5.66 -8.24
CA CYS A 29 -68.66 -6.41 -7.46
C CYS A 29 -67.92 -7.36 -6.50
N LEU A 30 -68.62 -7.94 -5.52
CA LEU A 30 -67.97 -8.77 -4.49
C LEU A 30 -67.22 -9.99 -5.08
N ASP A 31 -67.80 -10.64 -6.08
CA ASP A 31 -67.19 -11.82 -6.72
C ASP A 31 -65.91 -11.43 -7.46
N HIS A 32 -65.95 -10.39 -8.30
CA HIS A 32 -64.75 -9.91 -9.00
C HIS A 32 -63.72 -9.26 -8.07
N LEU A 33 -64.13 -8.73 -6.91
CA LEU A 33 -63.19 -8.25 -5.90
C LEU A 33 -62.42 -9.42 -5.28
N LYS A 34 -63.12 -10.52 -5.00
CA LYS A 34 -62.49 -11.74 -4.47
C LYS A 34 -61.55 -12.36 -5.50
N GLU A 35 -61.99 -12.51 -6.75
CA GLU A 35 -61.12 -13.00 -7.84
C GLU A 35 -59.91 -12.08 -8.07
N HIS A 36 -60.10 -10.77 -7.97
CA HIS A 36 -59.00 -9.80 -8.06
C HIS A 36 -58.00 -9.92 -6.91
N ASP A 37 -58.48 -10.13 -5.67
CA ASP A 37 -57.63 -10.38 -4.50
C ASP A 37 -56.89 -11.72 -4.60
N ASP A 38 -57.56 -12.76 -5.09
CA ASP A 38 -56.98 -14.06 -5.37
C ASP A 38 -55.88 -13.95 -6.46
N LEU A 39 -56.10 -13.17 -7.52
CA LEU A 39 -55.13 -12.92 -8.59
C LEU A 39 -53.91 -12.11 -8.12
N ILE A 40 -54.09 -11.14 -7.22
CA ILE A 40 -52.97 -10.40 -6.61
C ILE A 40 -52.18 -11.31 -5.68
N SER A 41 -52.88 -12.07 -4.83
CA SER A 41 -52.26 -12.99 -3.88
C SER A 41 -51.49 -14.10 -4.58
N ALA A 42 -51.97 -14.57 -5.74
CA ALA A 42 -51.27 -15.54 -6.58
C ALA A 42 -49.94 -15.02 -7.19
N GLN A 43 -49.70 -13.71 -7.20
CA GLN A 43 -48.43 -13.12 -7.66
C GLN A 43 -47.35 -13.09 -6.57
N LEU A 44 -47.71 -13.25 -5.29
CA LEU A 44 -46.73 -13.23 -4.20
C LEU A 44 -45.79 -14.45 -4.19
N PRO A 45 -46.27 -15.71 -4.39
CA PRO A 45 -45.41 -16.88 -4.46
C PRO A 45 -44.28 -16.78 -5.51
N PRO A 46 -44.52 -16.42 -6.78
CA PRO A 46 -43.43 -16.33 -7.76
C PRO A 46 -42.42 -15.22 -7.44
N LEU A 47 -42.85 -14.12 -6.80
CA LEU A 47 -41.92 -13.08 -6.33
C LEU A 47 -41.06 -13.58 -5.17
N ALA A 48 -41.62 -14.34 -4.24
CA ALA A 48 -40.86 -14.98 -3.17
C ALA A 48 -39.85 -15.98 -3.74
N ASP A 49 -40.24 -16.77 -4.74
CA ASP A 49 -39.34 -17.69 -5.44
C ASP A 49 -38.21 -16.97 -6.18
N GLN A 50 -38.49 -15.82 -6.80
CA GLN A 50 -37.45 -14.97 -7.41
C GLN A 50 -36.48 -14.44 -6.37
N ILE A 51 -36.97 -13.93 -5.23
CA ILE A 51 -36.12 -13.45 -4.14
C ILE A 51 -35.26 -14.60 -3.59
N ASN A 52 -35.86 -15.76 -3.37
CA ASN A 52 -35.14 -16.95 -2.91
C ASN A 52 -34.08 -17.40 -3.93
N THR A 53 -34.40 -17.34 -5.23
CA THR A 53 -33.45 -17.66 -6.30
C THR A 53 -32.29 -16.68 -6.31
N LEU A 54 -32.56 -15.38 -6.22
CA LEU A 54 -31.53 -14.34 -6.14
C LEU A 54 -30.68 -14.46 -4.87
N SER A 55 -31.30 -14.75 -3.74
CA SER A 55 -30.61 -14.99 -2.46
C SER A 55 -29.70 -16.22 -2.55
N ASN A 56 -30.19 -17.32 -3.14
CA ASN A 56 -29.39 -18.50 -3.37
C ASN A 56 -28.24 -18.24 -4.36
N GLN A 57 -28.46 -17.45 -5.41
CA GLN A 57 -27.40 -17.05 -6.34
C GLN A 57 -26.37 -16.15 -5.68
N PHE A 58 -26.80 -15.19 -4.85
CA PHE A 58 -25.91 -14.31 -4.08
C PHE A 58 -25.06 -15.12 -3.10
N ASN A 59 -25.68 -16.04 -2.35
CA ASN A 59 -24.99 -16.93 -1.41
C ASN A 59 -24.02 -17.89 -2.12
N LYS A 60 -24.35 -18.34 -3.34
CA LYS A 60 -23.42 -19.11 -4.20
C LYS A 60 -22.31 -18.21 -4.79
N GLY A 61 -22.58 -16.93 -5.01
CA GLY A 61 -21.67 -15.92 -5.58
C GLY A 61 -20.56 -15.45 -4.64
N VAL A 62 -20.57 -15.86 -3.38
CA VAL A 62 -19.48 -15.64 -2.39
C VAL A 62 -18.12 -16.22 -2.88
N LEU A 63 -18.11 -17.02 -3.94
CA LEU A 63 -16.89 -17.58 -4.54
C LEU A 63 -15.99 -16.57 -5.29
N ILE A 64 -16.44 -15.33 -5.57
CA ILE A 64 -15.58 -14.29 -6.18
C ILE A 64 -14.40 -13.92 -5.25
N GLU A 65 -14.51 -14.15 -3.95
CA GLU A 65 -13.39 -13.96 -3.01
C GLU A 65 -12.25 -14.98 -3.24
N SER A 66 -12.53 -16.17 -3.76
CA SER A 66 -11.53 -17.26 -3.78
C SER A 66 -10.37 -17.03 -4.74
N SER A 67 -10.62 -16.55 -5.96
CA SER A 67 -9.57 -16.40 -6.98
C SER A 67 -8.69 -15.19 -6.69
N SER A 68 -9.27 -14.03 -6.43
CA SER A 68 -8.50 -12.80 -6.15
C SER A 68 -7.72 -12.87 -4.84
N LEU A 69 -8.26 -13.52 -3.79
CA LEU A 69 -7.48 -13.77 -2.57
C LEU A 69 -6.34 -14.76 -2.81
N THR A 70 -6.53 -15.75 -3.69
CA THR A 70 -5.46 -16.67 -4.06
C THR A 70 -4.38 -15.95 -4.85
N GLU A 71 -4.74 -15.12 -5.82
CA GLU A 71 -3.81 -14.27 -6.57
C GLU A 71 -3.05 -13.32 -5.65
N LEU A 72 -3.73 -12.69 -4.68
CA LEU A 72 -3.09 -11.81 -3.70
C LEU A 72 -2.09 -12.57 -2.81
N LYS A 73 -2.44 -13.79 -2.37
CA LYS A 73 -1.53 -14.66 -1.61
C LYS A 73 -0.31 -15.04 -2.45
N GLN A 74 -0.51 -15.44 -3.71
CA GLN A 74 0.59 -15.77 -4.63
C GLN A 74 1.48 -14.55 -4.89
N TRP A 75 0.89 -13.38 -5.10
CA TRP A 75 1.63 -12.13 -5.26
C TRP A 75 2.47 -11.82 -4.02
N ARG A 76 1.91 -11.98 -2.82
CA ARG A 76 2.65 -11.80 -1.56
C ARG A 76 3.82 -12.77 -1.46
N GLU A 77 3.60 -14.06 -1.72
CA GLU A 77 4.65 -15.07 -1.67
C GLU A 77 5.75 -14.79 -2.69
N TYR A 78 5.39 -14.38 -3.90
CA TYR A 78 6.32 -13.99 -4.94
C TYR A 78 7.15 -12.78 -4.52
N ALA A 79 6.52 -11.72 -4.01
CA ALA A 79 7.19 -10.51 -3.56
C ALA A 79 8.23 -10.81 -2.46
N HIS A 80 7.87 -11.60 -1.45
CA HIS A 80 8.82 -12.02 -0.42
C HIS A 80 10.01 -12.77 -1.01
N ARG A 81 9.78 -13.76 -1.88
CA ARG A 81 10.88 -14.48 -2.54
C ARG A 81 11.78 -13.55 -3.36
N THR A 82 11.21 -12.57 -4.05
CA THR A 82 12.00 -11.59 -4.81
C THR A 82 12.87 -10.73 -3.89
N VAL A 83 12.33 -10.28 -2.76
CA VAL A 83 13.11 -9.54 -1.75
C VAL A 83 14.25 -10.39 -1.20
N ASP A 84 13.98 -11.64 -0.83
CA ASP A 84 14.99 -12.56 -0.32
C ASP A 84 16.10 -12.82 -1.35
N GLN A 85 15.72 -13.09 -2.61
CA GLN A 85 16.68 -13.28 -3.70
C GLN A 85 17.54 -12.04 -3.95
N PHE A 86 16.95 -10.85 -3.88
CA PHE A 86 17.68 -9.59 -4.02
C PHE A 86 18.69 -9.44 -2.88
N TYR A 87 18.27 -9.67 -1.63
CA TYR A 87 19.14 -9.64 -0.47
C TYR A 87 20.33 -10.60 -0.63
N GLU A 88 20.06 -11.88 -0.92
CA GLU A 88 21.10 -12.90 -1.08
C GLU A 88 22.10 -12.56 -2.18
N THR A 89 21.60 -12.00 -3.29
CA THR A 89 22.46 -11.55 -4.39
C THR A 89 23.38 -10.42 -3.94
N LYS A 90 22.84 -9.40 -3.25
CA LYS A 90 23.63 -8.27 -2.75
C LYS A 90 24.61 -8.67 -1.67
N TYR A 91 24.20 -9.55 -0.77
CA TYR A 91 25.06 -10.10 0.27
C TYR A 91 26.25 -10.85 -0.34
N ARG A 92 26.01 -11.74 -1.33
CA ARG A 92 27.09 -12.46 -2.01
C ARG A 92 28.05 -11.53 -2.76
N GLN A 93 27.52 -10.53 -3.46
CA GLN A 93 28.34 -9.50 -4.13
C GLN A 93 29.24 -8.77 -3.12
N PHE A 94 28.70 -8.46 -1.94
CA PHE A 94 29.44 -7.82 -0.87
C PHE A 94 30.54 -8.73 -0.31
N GLU A 95 30.25 -9.99 0.01
CA GLU A 95 31.24 -10.95 0.48
C GLU A 95 32.39 -11.12 -0.53
N GLN A 96 32.06 -11.26 -1.82
CA GLN A 96 33.06 -11.37 -2.89
C GLN A 96 33.97 -10.14 -2.93
N PHE A 97 33.39 -8.93 -2.89
CA PHE A 97 34.17 -7.70 -2.88
C PHE A 97 35.13 -7.62 -1.69
N ILE A 98 34.66 -7.96 -0.48
CA ILE A 98 35.49 -7.97 0.73
C ILE A 98 36.61 -9.01 0.60
N GLN A 99 36.31 -10.18 0.07
CA GLN A 99 37.28 -11.25 -0.11
C GLN A 99 38.36 -10.85 -1.12
N GLU A 100 38.00 -10.30 -2.28
CA GLU A 100 38.94 -9.81 -3.29
C GLU A 100 39.90 -8.75 -2.71
N ARG A 101 39.36 -7.84 -1.89
CA ARG A 101 40.17 -6.82 -1.20
C ARG A 101 41.14 -7.45 -0.20
N LYS A 102 40.69 -8.42 0.61
CA LYS A 102 41.55 -9.16 1.53
C LYS A 102 42.65 -9.92 0.80
N ASP A 103 42.32 -10.59 -0.30
CA ASP A 103 43.28 -11.36 -1.09
C ASP A 103 44.32 -10.48 -1.75
N LYS A 104 43.92 -9.29 -2.23
CA LYS A 104 44.87 -8.29 -2.74
C LYS A 104 45.87 -7.86 -1.65
N GLN A 105 45.38 -7.54 -0.45
CA GLN A 105 46.27 -7.16 0.65
C GLN A 105 47.19 -8.30 1.09
N ARG A 106 46.67 -9.54 1.13
CA ARG A 106 47.50 -10.71 1.44
C ARG A 106 48.65 -10.88 0.45
N LYS A 107 48.39 -10.72 -0.85
CA LYS A 107 49.44 -10.79 -1.88
C LYS A 107 50.51 -9.71 -1.73
N GLU A 108 50.12 -8.48 -1.42
CA GLU A 108 51.09 -7.40 -1.18
C GLU A 108 51.92 -7.65 0.08
N LEU A 109 51.30 -8.15 1.15
CA LEU A 109 52.03 -8.55 2.37
C LEU A 109 53.05 -9.66 2.08
N ASP A 110 52.65 -10.68 1.32
CA ASP A 110 53.53 -11.78 0.92
C ASP A 110 54.70 -11.27 0.05
N ARG A 111 54.44 -10.29 -0.82
CA ARG A 111 55.47 -9.62 -1.63
C ARG A 111 56.47 -8.85 -0.77
N ILE A 112 55.99 -8.03 0.17
CA ILE A 112 56.84 -7.29 1.11
C ILE A 112 57.70 -8.27 1.91
N ARG A 113 57.09 -9.34 2.44
CA ARG A 113 57.79 -10.38 3.21
C ARG A 113 58.85 -11.09 2.37
N SER A 114 58.56 -11.42 1.11
CA SER A 114 59.52 -12.03 0.20
C SER A 114 60.73 -11.12 -0.05
N ASN A 115 60.49 -9.82 -0.25
CA ASN A 115 61.57 -8.85 -0.45
C ASN A 115 62.46 -8.73 0.80
N VAL A 116 61.86 -8.64 1.99
CA VAL A 116 62.61 -8.61 3.26
C VAL A 116 63.47 -9.87 3.42
N ASN A 117 62.90 -11.06 3.15
CA ASN A 117 63.64 -12.31 3.24
C ASN A 117 64.83 -12.39 2.27
N LYS A 118 64.69 -11.85 1.04
CA LYS A 118 65.80 -11.79 0.08
C LYS A 118 66.95 -10.95 0.59
N VAL A 119 66.66 -9.74 1.09
CA VAL A 119 67.69 -8.84 1.64
C VAL A 119 68.39 -9.48 2.85
N ILE A 120 67.65 -10.20 3.71
CA ILE A 120 68.24 -10.95 4.83
C ILE A 120 69.17 -12.08 4.31
N GLN A 121 68.77 -12.80 3.27
CA GLN A 121 69.57 -13.89 2.69
C GLN A 121 70.85 -13.39 2.01
N GLU A 122 70.78 -12.25 1.34
CA GLU A 122 71.91 -11.62 0.64
C GLU A 122 72.96 -11.06 1.63
N GLN A 123 72.60 -10.87 2.90
CA GLN A 123 73.46 -10.32 3.98
C GLN A 123 74.10 -8.95 3.71
N GLU A 124 73.75 -8.30 2.60
CA GLU A 124 74.18 -6.97 2.21
C GLU A 124 72.96 -6.10 1.88
N ALA A 125 72.46 -5.37 2.87
CA ALA A 125 71.36 -4.43 2.67
C ALA A 125 71.89 -3.04 2.33
N THR A 126 71.45 -2.46 1.22
CA THR A 126 71.68 -1.03 0.93
C THR A 126 70.66 -0.15 1.66
N GLN A 127 71.05 1.09 1.97
CA GLN A 127 70.13 2.04 2.60
C GLN A 127 68.89 2.31 1.73
N GLU A 128 69.04 2.29 0.41
CA GLU A 128 67.93 2.45 -0.55
C GLU A 128 66.93 1.30 -0.45
N GLN A 129 67.41 0.05 -0.34
CA GLN A 129 66.54 -1.12 -0.13
C GLN A 129 65.76 -1.01 1.18
N ILE A 130 66.43 -0.59 2.27
CA ILE A 130 65.79 -0.40 3.58
C ILE A 130 64.71 0.69 3.50
N ASN A 131 65.01 1.84 2.87
CA ASN A 131 64.07 2.94 2.72
C ASN A 131 62.85 2.52 1.87
N SER A 132 63.08 1.85 0.74
CA SER A 132 62.03 1.35 -0.14
C SER A 132 61.10 0.35 0.56
N MET A 133 61.64 -0.58 1.36
CA MET A 133 60.83 -1.51 2.15
C MET A 133 60.06 -0.80 3.26
N THR A 134 60.66 0.19 3.92
CA THR A 134 59.99 0.99 4.96
C THR A 134 58.81 1.76 4.39
N GLU A 135 58.96 2.37 3.21
CA GLU A 135 57.86 3.04 2.50
C GLU A 135 56.76 2.06 2.11
N SER A 136 57.12 0.87 1.60
CA SER A 136 56.15 -0.18 1.23
C SER A 136 55.34 -0.64 2.44
N ILE A 137 55.99 -0.84 3.60
CA ILE A 137 55.32 -1.21 4.85
C ILE A 137 54.34 -0.11 5.29
N ARG A 138 54.77 1.16 5.30
CA ARG A 138 53.91 2.29 5.67
C ARG A 138 52.71 2.43 4.74
N SER A 139 52.92 2.28 3.43
CA SER A 139 51.83 2.31 2.45
C SER A 139 50.84 1.17 2.69
N PHE A 140 51.34 -0.03 2.99
CA PHE A 140 50.49 -1.17 3.31
C PHE A 140 49.67 -0.95 4.60
N GLU A 141 50.29 -0.41 5.66
CA GLU A 141 49.59 -0.05 6.89
C GLU A 141 48.46 0.95 6.64
N GLN A 142 48.71 1.97 5.80
CA GLN A 142 47.70 2.95 5.42
C GLN A 142 46.55 2.29 4.66
N ASP A 143 46.85 1.40 3.70
CA ASP A 143 45.84 0.67 2.94
C ASP A 143 44.96 -0.23 3.84
N VAL A 144 45.57 -0.93 4.81
CA VAL A 144 44.83 -1.75 5.78
C VAL A 144 43.91 -0.88 6.66
N ASN A 145 44.38 0.29 7.11
CA ASN A 145 43.56 1.21 7.89
C ASN A 145 42.40 1.79 7.07
N ASN A 146 42.63 2.10 5.79
CA ASN A 146 41.59 2.57 4.88
C ASN A 146 40.50 1.51 4.64
N LEU A 147 40.85 0.22 4.68
CA LEU A 147 39.89 -0.87 4.52
C LEU A 147 38.89 -0.99 5.67
N GLN A 148 39.23 -0.51 6.87
CA GLN A 148 38.29 -0.47 8.00
C GLN A 148 37.17 0.55 7.78
N HIS A 149 37.34 1.49 6.84
CA HIS A 149 36.45 2.63 6.65
C HIS A 149 35.71 2.60 5.30
N VAL A 150 35.61 1.44 4.64
CA VAL A 150 34.93 1.34 3.35
C VAL A 150 33.41 1.52 3.55
N HIS A 151 32.88 2.63 3.06
CA HIS A 151 31.45 2.91 3.06
C HIS A 151 30.78 2.30 1.83
N PHE A 152 29.68 1.58 2.03
CA PHE A 152 28.87 1.03 0.94
C PHE A 152 27.52 1.72 0.91
N HIS A 153 27.08 2.06 -0.31
CA HIS A 153 25.75 2.57 -0.55
C HIS A 153 24.91 1.48 -1.19
N ILE A 154 23.89 1.00 -0.49
CA ILE A 154 22.90 0.08 -1.05
C ILE A 154 21.65 0.90 -1.35
N SER A 155 21.31 1.02 -2.63
CA SER A 155 20.07 1.68 -3.03
C SER A 155 18.86 0.85 -2.60
N PRO A 156 17.79 1.49 -2.08
CA PRO A 156 16.59 0.79 -1.66
C PRO A 156 15.89 0.12 -2.84
N LEU A 157 15.23 -1.01 -2.58
CA LEU A 157 14.32 -1.63 -3.52
C LEU A 157 13.06 -0.79 -3.62
N ILE A 158 12.76 -0.28 -4.82
CA ILE A 158 11.55 0.53 -5.07
C ILE A 158 10.44 -0.40 -5.52
N ILE A 159 9.32 -0.41 -4.79
CA ILE A 159 8.10 -1.14 -5.13
C ILE A 159 7.08 -0.09 -5.61
N ASP A 160 6.53 -0.28 -6.81
CA ASP A 160 5.50 0.62 -7.36
C ASP A 160 4.19 0.50 -6.54
N GLU A 161 3.58 1.63 -6.21
CA GLU A 161 2.33 1.71 -5.45
C GLU A 161 1.12 1.20 -6.27
N ASN A 162 1.25 1.05 -7.59
CA ASN A 162 0.15 0.69 -8.49
C ASN A 162 0.14 -0.78 -8.94
N LEU A 163 0.75 -1.68 -8.15
CA LEU A 163 0.85 -3.11 -8.53
C LEU A 163 -0.50 -3.84 -8.52
N ILE A 164 -1.52 -3.31 -7.82
CA ILE A 164 -2.86 -3.88 -7.77
C ILE A 164 -3.83 -2.88 -8.38
N PHE A 165 -4.36 -3.21 -9.57
CA PHE A 165 -5.39 -2.42 -10.24
C PHE A 165 -6.77 -2.97 -9.89
N ILE A 166 -7.58 -2.18 -9.20
CA ILE A 166 -8.99 -2.48 -8.97
C ILE A 166 -9.83 -1.68 -9.99
N PRO A 167 -10.51 -2.33 -10.94
CA PRO A 167 -11.32 -1.62 -11.92
C PRO A 167 -12.40 -0.75 -11.25
N PRO A 168 -12.61 0.50 -11.68
CA PRO A 168 -13.51 1.44 -11.00
C PRO A 168 -15.00 1.03 -10.99
N LYS A 169 -15.39 -0.06 -11.66
CA LYS A 169 -16.76 -0.57 -11.65
C LYS A 169 -17.16 -1.28 -10.35
N THR A 170 -16.21 -1.60 -9.46
CA THR A 170 -16.44 -2.32 -8.19
C THR A 170 -16.21 -1.48 -6.92
N LEU A 171 -15.69 -0.27 -7.03
CA LEU A 171 -15.43 0.61 -5.89
C LEU A 171 -16.66 1.47 -5.59
N SER A 172 -17.39 1.12 -4.54
CA SER A 172 -18.25 2.09 -3.88
C SER A 172 -17.38 3.25 -3.37
N ARG A 173 -17.89 4.47 -3.52
CA ARG A 173 -17.23 5.76 -3.24
C ARG A 173 -16.57 5.90 -1.84
N ALA A 174 -16.80 4.93 -0.95
CA ALA A 174 -16.33 4.90 0.43
C ALA A 174 -14.85 4.45 0.60
N LEU A 175 -14.26 3.73 -0.37
CA LEU A 175 -12.87 3.25 -0.26
C LEU A 175 -11.82 4.21 -0.86
N LEU A 176 -12.24 5.30 -1.51
CA LEU A 176 -11.34 6.28 -2.14
C LEU A 176 -10.74 7.30 -1.16
N SER A 177 -10.89 7.08 0.14
CA SER A 177 -10.35 7.97 1.17
C SER A 177 -9.80 7.16 2.33
N VAL A 178 -8.84 6.28 2.05
CA VAL A 178 -7.81 5.98 3.04
C VAL A 178 -6.71 7.03 2.81
N PRO A 179 -6.52 7.98 3.75
CA PRO A 179 -5.40 8.91 3.64
C PRO A 179 -4.11 8.09 3.62
N SER A 180 -3.23 8.38 2.66
CA SER A 180 -1.87 7.82 2.66
C SER A 180 -1.26 8.01 4.06
N ALA A 181 -0.74 6.92 4.64
CA ALA A 181 -0.01 6.97 5.91
C ALA A 181 1.28 7.81 5.81
N HIS A 182 1.66 8.22 4.60
CA HIS A 182 2.84 9.01 4.33
C HIS A 182 2.46 10.29 3.60
N GLN A 183 2.52 11.40 4.32
CA GLN A 183 2.46 12.73 3.73
C GLN A 183 3.90 13.18 3.45
N THR A 184 4.33 13.11 2.20
CA THR A 184 5.64 13.65 1.80
C THR A 184 5.56 15.17 1.88
N MET A 185 6.15 15.76 2.93
CA MET A 185 6.27 17.22 3.02
C MET A 185 7.39 17.67 2.08
N GLN A 186 7.05 18.43 1.04
CA GLN A 186 8.03 19.26 0.33
C GLN A 186 8.44 20.41 1.27
N SER A 187 9.56 20.24 1.99
CA SER A 187 10.13 21.31 2.79
C SER A 187 10.87 22.29 1.89
N THR A 188 10.46 23.56 1.90
CA THR A 188 11.21 24.68 1.33
C THR A 188 12.11 25.36 2.38
N SER A 189 12.42 24.68 3.49
CA SER A 189 13.12 25.27 4.65
C SER A 189 14.49 24.62 4.86
N ASP A 190 15.50 25.47 5.09
CA ASP A 190 16.94 25.14 5.12
C ASP A 190 17.42 24.46 6.41
N THR A 191 16.52 24.02 7.31
CA THR A 191 16.96 23.34 8.53
C THR A 191 15.92 22.35 9.03
N VAL A 192 16.29 21.07 8.95
CA VAL A 192 15.56 19.93 9.53
C VAL A 192 16.49 19.29 10.55
N MET A 193 16.06 19.21 11.80
CA MET A 193 16.74 18.40 12.81
C MET A 193 15.87 17.18 13.10
N SER A 194 16.45 15.99 12.99
CA SER A 194 15.80 14.73 13.31
C SER A 194 16.57 14.04 14.43
N ASN A 195 15.84 13.40 15.34
CA ASN A 195 16.36 12.30 16.16
C ASN A 195 15.54 11.03 15.85
N ASP A 196 15.87 9.93 16.51
CA ASP A 196 15.29 8.61 16.25
C ASP A 196 13.75 8.57 16.40
N ASN A 197 13.16 9.53 17.11
CA ASN A 197 11.72 9.55 17.41
C ASN A 197 11.01 10.84 16.98
N HIS A 198 11.72 11.88 16.52
CA HIS A 198 11.13 13.20 16.27
C HIS A 198 11.83 13.93 15.13
N VAL A 199 11.03 14.61 14.30
CA VAL A 199 11.51 15.54 13.28
C VAL A 199 11.00 16.93 13.62
N LEU A 200 11.93 17.87 13.81
CA LEU A 200 11.64 19.30 13.96
C LEU A 200 11.90 20.00 12.64
N ALA A 201 10.82 20.49 12.03
CA ALA A 201 10.88 21.33 10.84
C ALA A 201 10.40 22.74 11.18
N HIS A 202 11.29 23.74 11.05
CA HIS A 202 10.90 25.14 11.20
C HIS A 202 10.22 25.61 9.90
N GLN A 203 8.89 25.68 9.90
CA GLN A 203 8.13 26.19 8.77
C GLN A 203 7.82 27.67 8.96
N LYS A 204 8.54 28.53 8.22
CA LYS A 204 8.24 29.96 8.15
C LYS A 204 6.94 30.15 7.36
N ARG A 205 5.80 30.23 8.04
CA ARG A 205 4.50 30.44 7.37
C ARG A 205 4.47 31.82 6.71
N SER A 206 4.19 31.84 5.40
CA SER A 206 3.59 33.00 4.75
C SER A 206 2.17 33.23 5.32
N PRO A 207 1.70 34.49 5.41
CA PRO A 207 0.46 34.80 6.11
C PRO A 207 -0.74 34.28 5.32
N CYS A 208 -1.44 33.28 5.84
CA CYS A 208 -2.75 32.90 5.35
C CYS A 208 -3.73 34.06 5.59
N ALA A 209 -4.45 34.46 4.54
CA ALA A 209 -5.55 35.42 4.62
C ALA A 209 -6.59 34.94 5.65
N ARG A 210 -6.61 35.58 6.83
CA ARG A 210 -7.71 35.46 7.78
C ARG A 210 -8.88 36.29 7.27
N GLY A 211 -10.01 35.63 7.04
CA GLY A 211 -11.30 36.26 7.21
C GLY A 211 -11.38 36.86 8.62
N LYS A 212 -11.68 38.16 8.65
CA LYS A 212 -11.94 39.05 9.79
C LYS A 212 -12.30 38.36 11.11
N GLN A 213 -11.49 38.57 12.14
CA GLN A 213 -11.88 39.27 13.38
C GLN A 213 -10.65 39.54 14.26
N ASN A 214 -10.62 40.74 14.83
CA ASN A 214 -9.61 41.28 15.73
C ASN A 214 -9.33 40.35 16.93
N THR A 215 -8.07 40.07 17.21
CA THR A 215 -7.32 40.53 18.39
C THR A 215 -5.94 39.88 18.43
N ASN A 216 -4.95 40.64 18.88
CA ASN A 216 -3.53 40.29 18.94
C ASN A 216 -3.26 39.04 19.79
N PHE A 217 -2.74 37.98 19.17
CA PHE A 217 -1.84 37.02 19.81
C PHE A 217 -0.92 36.41 18.74
N GLN A 218 0.39 36.59 18.90
CA GLN A 218 1.40 35.79 18.21
C GLN A 218 1.31 34.37 18.78
N THR A 219 0.63 33.47 18.07
CA THR A 219 0.65 32.04 18.38
C THR A 219 1.68 31.36 17.50
N SER A 220 2.84 31.07 18.07
CA SER A 220 3.73 30.02 17.58
C SER A 220 3.00 28.68 17.72
N CYS A 221 2.55 28.10 16.60
CA CYS A 221 2.00 26.76 16.61
C CYS A 221 3.15 25.74 16.64
N LEU A 222 3.51 25.26 17.83
CA LEU A 222 4.28 24.03 17.99
C LEU A 222 3.32 22.86 17.81
N PHE A 223 3.47 22.10 16.73
CA PHE A 223 2.76 20.84 16.54
C PHE A 223 3.66 19.71 17.07
N PHE A 224 3.21 19.02 18.12
CA PHE A 224 3.78 17.77 18.57
C PHE A 224 2.97 16.63 17.94
N PHE A 225 3.62 15.77 17.16
CA PHE A 225 3.02 14.51 16.70
C PHE A 225 3.55 13.37 17.56
N TRP A 226 2.62 12.59 18.12
CA TRP A 226 2.90 11.32 18.78
C TRP A 226 2.84 10.21 17.73
N LEU A 227 3.93 9.47 17.55
CA LEU A 227 3.93 8.18 16.85
C LEU A 227 3.73 7.10 17.92
N GLN A 228 2.55 6.50 17.95
CA GLN A 228 2.29 5.31 18.76
C GLN A 228 2.73 4.08 17.97
N SER A 229 3.62 3.29 18.58
CA SER A 229 4.19 2.04 18.03
C SER A 229 3.17 0.93 17.88
#